data_AF-A0A1X1BD44-F1
#
_entry.id   AF-A0A1X1BD44-F1
#
_cell.length_a   1.000
_cell.length_b   1.000
_cell.length_c   1.000
_cell.angle_alpha   90.00
_cell.angle_beta   90.00
_cell.angle_gamma   90.00
#
_symmetry.space_group_name_H-M   'P 1'
#
loop_
_entity.id
_entity.type
_entity.pdbx_description
1 polymer ?
#
loop_
_entity_poly.entity_id
_entity_poly.type
_entity_poly.pdbx_seq_one_letter_code
_entity_poly.pdbx_strand_id
1 'polypeptide(L)'
;MTWQLNDIPDGQYADLIATARCGIGLIEHQVLIDRLMQSVAEEHCRGASPGSVVEFDDGPVTFLFALAGTSHADRTLLAVGRPERPHEVRDVAYQRGYPLPDLFAGRPVDRGHLIPYTGGGQYGPNLFVQDRALNRGWSRDGRGYRALERAAVAGAPDTLMFARTHYIDDTDVPGFIDLGVATASDVAVHRFRNRFDSTEARREMSIVLPGATNAQIGGLGEETAAVLLTENLDATLVAMGDARLPRDGTRQDLDLLAVVDGELIAYEVKTRYASTKAGRVTRAGNLLRPRLQRSRTPGTGQASQPYVADRLAGHIEVGDGYEGIVVQIIAVDFVAMLAQWFDVNDSGSGLRPAGPPIDCTDAALRALQQIVDHRGQL
;
A
#
# COMPACT_ATOMS: atom_id res chain seq x y z
N MET A 1 -8.10 -19.12 -1.84
CA MET A 1 -6.86 -18.66 -2.51
C MET A 1 -5.71 -19.42 -1.86
N THR A 2 -5.17 -20.41 -2.55
CA THR A 2 -4.07 -21.24 -2.04
C THR A 2 -2.77 -20.53 -2.44
N TRP A 3 -2.11 -19.89 -1.47
CA TRP A 3 -0.83 -19.22 -1.72
C TRP A 3 0.24 -20.29 -1.91
N GLN A 4 0.98 -20.26 -3.01
CA GLN A 4 2.20 -21.06 -3.15
C GLN A 4 3.30 -20.37 -2.34
N LEU A 5 3.95 -21.10 -1.44
CA LEU A 5 4.98 -20.60 -0.52
C LEU A 5 6.32 -20.30 -1.22
N ASN A 6 6.33 -19.86 -2.48
CA ASN A 6 7.55 -19.69 -3.29
C ASN A 6 7.84 -18.24 -3.71
N ASP A 7 7.04 -17.27 -3.28
CA ASP A 7 7.36 -15.86 -3.50
C ASP A 7 8.40 -15.43 -2.44
N ILE A 8 9.67 -15.32 -2.85
CA ILE A 8 10.76 -14.76 -2.03
C ILE A 8 11.09 -13.38 -2.61
N PRO A 9 10.96 -12.26 -1.86
CA PRO A 9 10.87 -10.92 -2.47
C PRO A 9 12.20 -10.40 -3.01
N ASP A 10 13.33 -11.02 -2.69
CA ASP A 10 14.66 -10.59 -3.11
C ASP A 10 15.68 -11.71 -2.81
N GLY A 11 16.81 -11.70 -3.54
CA GLY A 11 17.91 -12.67 -3.35
C GLY A 11 18.48 -12.75 -1.93
N GLN A 12 18.24 -11.73 -1.09
CA GLN A 12 18.72 -11.68 0.30
C GLN A 12 18.29 -12.91 1.12
N TYR A 13 17.04 -13.34 0.99
CA TYR A 13 16.55 -14.51 1.75
C TYR A 13 16.90 -15.83 1.07
N ALA A 14 17.08 -15.83 -0.26
CA ALA A 14 17.37 -17.04 -1.01
C ALA A 14 18.67 -17.70 -0.52
N ASP A 15 19.73 -16.91 -0.29
CA ASP A 15 21.01 -17.42 0.21
C ASP A 15 20.91 -17.94 1.66
N LEU A 16 20.15 -17.25 2.52
CA LEU A 16 19.92 -17.68 3.90
C LEU A 16 19.15 -19.00 3.95
N ILE A 17 18.09 -19.12 3.13
CA ILE A 17 17.26 -20.32 3.02
C ILE A 17 18.07 -21.47 2.41
N ALA A 18 18.85 -21.21 1.35
CA ALA A 18 19.70 -22.21 0.73
C ALA A 18 20.74 -22.76 1.73
N THR A 19 21.31 -21.89 2.56
CA THR A 19 22.25 -22.28 3.62
C THR A 19 21.57 -23.11 4.72
N ALA A 20 20.31 -22.81 5.03
CA ALA A 20 19.53 -23.56 6.02
C ALA A 20 18.98 -24.89 5.49
N ARG A 21 19.06 -25.16 4.19
CA ARG A 21 18.64 -26.45 3.61
C ARG A 21 19.72 -27.51 3.83
N CYS A 22 19.34 -28.62 4.46
CA CYS A 22 20.20 -29.78 4.63
C CYS A 22 20.25 -30.66 3.37
N GLY A 23 21.11 -31.68 3.36
CA GLY A 23 21.36 -32.53 2.18
C GLY A 23 20.15 -33.32 1.65
N ILE A 24 19.05 -33.39 2.41
CA ILE A 24 17.78 -33.99 1.98
C ILE A 24 16.71 -32.95 1.58
N GLY A 25 17.11 -31.67 1.47
CA GLY A 25 16.24 -30.57 1.04
C GLY A 25 15.34 -29.98 2.13
N LEU A 26 15.39 -30.49 3.37
CA LEU A 26 14.65 -29.93 4.50
C LEU A 26 15.34 -28.70 5.07
N ILE A 27 14.57 -27.81 5.67
CA ILE A 27 15.03 -26.56 6.28
C ILE A 27 15.29 -26.81 7.76
N GLU A 28 16.54 -26.63 8.18
CA GLU A 28 16.93 -26.64 9.57
C GLU A 28 16.60 -25.28 10.19
N HIS A 29 15.50 -25.22 10.95
CA HIS A 29 15.00 -23.96 11.53
C HIS A 29 16.04 -23.23 12.37
N GLN A 30 16.86 -23.96 13.15
CA GLN A 30 17.89 -23.31 13.96
C GLN A 30 18.95 -22.63 13.09
N VAL A 31 19.38 -23.28 12.01
CA VAL A 31 20.33 -22.68 11.06
C VAL A 31 19.70 -21.44 10.41
N LEU A 32 18.42 -21.48 10.06
CA LEU A 32 17.72 -20.32 9.52
C LEU A 32 17.64 -19.17 10.53
N ILE A 33 17.32 -19.45 11.80
CA ILE A 33 17.30 -18.45 12.89
C ILE A 33 18.67 -17.79 13.00
N ASP A 34 19.74 -18.57 13.16
CA ASP A 34 21.09 -18.06 13.37
C ASP A 34 21.53 -17.18 12.19
N ARG A 35 21.19 -17.58 10.96
CA ARG A 35 21.51 -16.83 9.75
C ARG A 35 20.69 -15.55 9.62
N LEU A 36 19.42 -15.56 9.99
CA LEU A 36 18.59 -14.34 10.04
C LEU A 36 19.15 -13.35 11.07
N MET A 37 19.43 -13.81 12.29
CA MET A 37 19.96 -12.99 13.38
C MET A 37 21.30 -12.36 12.97
N GLN A 38 22.23 -13.17 12.46
CA GLN A 38 23.52 -12.70 11.96
C GLN A 38 23.37 -11.67 10.84
N SER A 39 22.58 -12.00 9.80
CA SER A 39 22.43 -11.12 8.63
C SER A 39 21.82 -9.78 9.00
N VAL A 40 20.81 -9.75 9.88
CA VAL A 40 20.14 -8.51 10.28
C VAL A 40 21.06 -7.67 11.17
N ALA A 41 21.80 -8.29 12.09
CA ALA A 41 22.79 -7.59 12.92
C ALA A 41 23.91 -6.96 12.06
N GLU A 42 24.47 -7.71 11.11
CA GLU A 42 25.53 -7.22 10.21
C GLU A 42 25.03 -6.09 9.29
N GLU A 43 23.78 -6.16 8.84
CA GLU A 43 23.18 -5.08 8.05
C GLU A 43 23.01 -3.81 8.89
N HIS A 44 22.48 -3.92 10.11
CA HIS A 44 22.33 -2.79 11.01
C HIS A 44 23.68 -2.12 11.34
N CYS A 45 24.70 -2.92 11.64
CA CYS A 45 26.06 -2.44 11.91
C CYS A 45 26.73 -1.74 10.71
N ARG A 46 26.29 -2.03 9.48
CA ARG A 46 26.77 -1.35 8.26
C ARG A 46 25.96 -0.12 7.87
N GLY A 47 24.84 0.13 8.53
CA GLY A 47 23.93 1.24 8.23
C GLY A 47 24.52 2.62 8.57
N ALA A 48 23.79 3.67 8.18
CA ALA A 48 24.20 5.07 8.39
C ALA A 48 24.24 5.49 9.88
N SER A 49 23.42 4.84 10.71
CA SER A 49 23.28 5.10 12.14
C SER A 49 23.48 3.78 12.93
N PRO A 50 24.70 3.22 12.98
CA PRO A 50 24.94 1.94 13.64
C PRO A 50 24.79 2.09 15.16
N GLY A 51 24.01 1.21 15.78
CA GLY A 51 23.81 1.10 17.23
C GLY A 51 24.29 -0.25 17.78
N SER A 52 24.30 -0.39 19.10
CA SER A 52 24.51 -1.72 19.71
C SER A 52 23.24 -2.54 19.58
N VAL A 53 23.38 -3.79 19.15
CA VAL A 53 22.28 -4.75 19.12
C VAL A 53 22.36 -5.70 20.31
N VAL A 54 21.21 -6.08 20.85
CA VAL A 54 21.08 -7.09 21.91
C VAL A 54 20.13 -8.17 21.42
N GLU A 55 20.56 -9.41 21.63
CA GLU A 55 19.73 -10.60 21.43
C GLU A 55 19.21 -11.08 22.78
N PHE A 56 17.91 -11.39 22.85
CA PHE A 56 17.30 -11.97 24.04
C PHE A 56 16.02 -12.73 23.71
N ASP A 57 15.62 -13.63 24.62
CA ASP A 57 14.37 -14.38 24.53
C ASP A 57 13.28 -13.73 25.39
N ASP A 58 12.06 -13.71 24.89
CA ASP A 58 10.85 -13.40 25.65
C ASP A 58 9.73 -14.38 25.24
N GLY A 59 9.48 -15.36 26.12
CA GLY A 59 8.62 -16.50 25.81
C GLY A 59 9.18 -17.37 24.68
N PRO A 60 8.38 -17.75 23.66
CA PRO A 60 8.82 -18.59 22.54
C PRO A 60 9.50 -17.81 21.40
N VAL A 61 9.84 -16.53 21.64
CA VAL A 61 10.34 -15.60 20.63
C VAL A 61 11.71 -15.08 21.03
N THR A 62 12.65 -15.18 20.10
CA THR A 62 13.97 -14.53 20.19
C THR A 62 13.89 -13.20 19.44
N PHE A 63 14.38 -12.14 20.08
CA PHE A 63 14.41 -10.79 19.54
C PHE A 63 15.83 -10.34 19.26
N LEU A 64 16.01 -9.62 18.16
CA LEU A 64 17.18 -8.78 17.93
C LEU A 64 16.75 -7.31 18.07
N PHE A 65 17.28 -6.63 19.06
CA PHE A 65 16.86 -5.29 19.47
C PHE A 65 18.01 -4.29 19.33
N ALA A 66 17.78 -3.19 18.62
CA ALA A 66 18.74 -2.10 18.50
C ALA A 66 18.53 -1.10 19.65
N LEU A 67 19.58 -0.89 20.44
CA LEU A 67 19.60 0.13 21.47
C LEU A 67 19.97 1.49 20.86
N ALA A 68 19.14 2.48 21.16
CA ALA A 68 19.09 3.84 20.66
C ALA A 68 20.44 4.57 20.60
N GLY A 69 21.32 4.31 21.57
CA GLY A 69 22.48 5.17 21.80
C GLY A 69 22.06 6.65 21.75
N THR A 70 22.72 7.43 20.90
CA THR A 70 22.33 8.83 20.58
C THR A 70 21.85 9.00 19.14
N SER A 71 21.69 7.93 18.36
CA SER A 71 21.56 7.98 16.90
C SER A 71 20.16 7.60 16.39
N HIS A 72 19.39 6.80 17.13
CA HIS A 72 18.01 6.45 16.77
C HIS A 72 17.19 6.10 18.02
N ALA A 73 15.89 5.84 17.87
CA ALA A 73 15.07 5.32 18.97
C ALA A 73 15.33 3.81 19.24
N ASP A 74 15.08 3.34 20.46
CA ASP A 74 15.12 1.93 20.84
C ASP A 74 14.08 1.16 20.01
N ARG A 75 14.50 0.10 19.32
CA ARG A 75 13.62 -0.57 18.34
C ARG A 75 14.01 -2.01 18.06
N THR A 76 13.01 -2.85 17.87
CA THR A 76 13.18 -4.25 17.45
C THR A 76 13.51 -4.30 15.98
N LEU A 77 14.58 -5.01 15.60
CA LEU A 77 15.01 -5.24 14.21
C LEU A 77 14.44 -6.55 13.64
N LEU A 78 14.38 -7.58 14.48
CA LEU A 78 13.91 -8.92 14.12
C LEU A 78 13.24 -9.56 15.34
N ALA A 79 12.12 -10.23 15.10
CA ALA A 79 11.53 -11.18 16.01
C ALA A 79 11.38 -12.51 15.29
N VAL A 80 11.80 -13.60 15.92
CA VAL A 80 11.73 -14.95 15.35
C VAL A 80 11.31 -15.95 16.41
N GLY A 81 10.37 -16.82 16.08
CA GLY A 81 9.85 -17.78 17.05
C GLY A 81 8.96 -18.83 16.39
N ARG A 82 8.58 -19.83 17.19
CA ARG A 82 7.56 -20.80 16.78
C ARG A 82 6.22 -20.33 17.33
N PRO A 83 5.21 -20.14 16.47
CA PRO A 83 3.89 -19.79 16.96
C PRO A 83 3.41 -20.85 17.95
N GLU A 84 3.11 -20.43 19.18
CA GLU A 84 2.55 -21.29 20.22
C GLU A 84 1.28 -20.63 20.75
N ARG A 85 0.26 -21.41 21.12
CA ARG A 85 -0.93 -20.78 21.72
C ARG A 85 -0.53 -20.05 23.00
N PRO A 86 -0.97 -18.81 23.20
CA PRO A 86 -0.66 -18.08 24.43
C PRO A 86 -1.22 -18.84 25.64
N HIS A 87 -0.39 -19.03 26.65
CA HIS A 87 -0.77 -19.67 27.92
C HIS A 87 -1.51 -18.70 28.86
N GLU A 88 -1.35 -17.40 28.65
CA GLU A 88 -1.89 -16.34 29.52
C GLU A 88 -2.96 -15.48 28.83
N VAL A 89 -3.86 -14.92 29.63
CA VAL A 89 -4.87 -13.96 29.15
C VAL A 89 -4.19 -12.66 28.74
N ARG A 90 -4.67 -12.09 27.64
CA ARG A 90 -4.18 -10.84 27.04
C ARG A 90 -4.11 -9.72 28.09
N ASP A 91 -2.91 -9.18 28.35
CA ASP A 91 -2.75 -8.00 29.21
C ASP A 91 -3.27 -6.71 28.54
N VAL A 92 -4.57 -6.48 28.70
CA VAL A 92 -5.27 -5.30 28.15
C VAL A 92 -4.73 -3.99 28.76
N ALA A 93 -4.22 -4.02 29.99
CA ALA A 93 -3.74 -2.82 30.68
C ALA A 93 -2.42 -2.34 30.06
N TYR A 94 -1.46 -3.25 29.87
CA TYR A 94 -0.21 -2.95 29.19
C TYR A 94 -0.47 -2.42 27.77
N GLN A 95 -1.32 -3.10 27.00
CA GLN A 95 -1.63 -2.69 25.64
C GLN A 95 -2.23 -1.28 25.56
N ARG A 96 -3.09 -0.90 26.53
CA ARG A 96 -3.68 0.44 26.57
C ARG A 96 -2.64 1.51 26.93
N GLY A 97 -1.66 1.17 27.76
CA GLY A 97 -0.60 2.08 28.22
C GLY A 97 0.55 2.28 27.22
N TYR A 98 0.74 1.37 26.27
CA TYR A 98 1.82 1.49 25.29
C TYR A 98 1.65 2.77 24.43
N PRO A 99 2.65 3.66 24.36
CA PRO A 99 2.57 4.90 23.59
C PRO A 99 2.29 4.60 22.12
N LEU A 100 1.22 5.19 21.57
CA LEU A 100 0.89 5.09 20.14
C LEU A 100 0.33 6.44 19.69
N PRO A 101 0.88 7.06 18.63
CA PRO A 101 0.24 8.22 18.04
C PRO A 101 -1.07 7.80 17.34
N ASP A 102 -2.09 8.66 17.31
CA ASP A 102 -3.34 8.35 16.61
C ASP A 102 -3.13 8.21 15.09
N LEU A 103 -2.18 9.01 14.56
CA LEU A 103 -1.79 9.06 13.17
C LEU A 103 -0.27 9.04 13.06
N PHE A 104 0.26 8.36 12.05
CA PHE A 104 1.64 8.53 11.60
C PHE A 104 1.63 8.95 10.14
N ALA A 105 2.32 10.06 9.82
CA ALA A 105 2.29 10.68 8.50
C ALA A 105 0.87 10.85 7.91
N GLY A 106 -0.09 11.27 8.74
CA GLY A 106 -1.47 11.50 8.32
C GLY A 106 -2.32 10.24 8.14
N ARG A 107 -1.77 9.04 8.36
CA ARG A 107 -2.51 7.77 8.26
C ARG A 107 -2.78 7.18 9.65
N PRO A 108 -3.94 6.55 9.87
CA PRO A 108 -4.22 5.90 11.14
C PRO A 108 -3.34 4.68 11.37
N VAL A 109 -2.87 4.52 12.60
CA VAL A 109 -2.01 3.41 13.01
C VAL A 109 -2.64 2.61 14.15
N ASP A 110 -2.15 1.39 14.34
CA ASP A 110 -2.48 0.49 15.44
C ASP A 110 -1.18 0.04 16.13
N ARG A 111 -1.32 -0.61 17.30
CA ARG A 111 -0.23 -1.37 17.94
C ARG A 111 -0.12 -2.72 17.23
N GLY A 112 0.80 -2.80 16.28
CA GLY A 112 1.16 -4.04 15.60
C GLY A 112 1.86 -5.00 16.55
N HIS A 113 1.82 -6.29 16.23
CA HIS A 113 2.65 -7.30 16.88
C HIS A 113 3.54 -7.94 15.81
N LEU A 114 4.83 -8.12 16.10
CA LEU A 114 5.76 -8.80 15.20
C LEU A 114 5.43 -10.29 15.12
N ILE A 115 5.24 -10.92 16.28
CA ILE A 115 4.63 -12.24 16.41
C ILE A 115 3.20 -12.05 16.93
N PRO A 116 2.16 -12.53 16.24
CA PRO A 116 0.79 -12.29 16.64
C PRO A 116 0.52 -12.89 18.02
N TYR A 117 -0.30 -12.21 18.82
CA TYR A 117 -0.70 -12.72 20.13
C TYR A 117 -1.31 -14.13 20.07
N THR A 118 -2.06 -14.47 19.02
CA THR A 118 -2.59 -15.83 18.81
C THR A 118 -1.52 -16.90 18.56
N GLY A 119 -0.30 -16.48 18.19
CA GLY A 119 0.89 -17.30 18.09
C GLY A 119 1.86 -17.11 19.26
N GLY A 120 1.41 -16.58 20.39
CA GLY A 120 2.19 -16.56 21.63
C GLY A 120 3.08 -15.33 21.78
N GLY A 121 3.02 -14.38 20.83
CA GLY A 121 3.74 -13.13 20.96
C GLY A 121 3.21 -12.29 22.12
N GLN A 122 4.14 -11.87 22.99
CA GLN A 122 3.83 -11.05 24.17
C GLN A 122 3.86 -9.55 23.82
N TYR A 123 4.10 -8.69 24.80
CA TYR A 123 4.13 -7.24 24.63
C TYR A 123 5.57 -6.69 24.57
N GLY A 124 5.79 -5.43 24.95
CA GLY A 124 7.12 -4.82 24.99
C GLY A 124 7.80 -4.78 23.62
N PRO A 125 8.95 -5.47 23.44
CA PRO A 125 9.71 -5.48 22.18
C PRO A 125 8.93 -6.07 21.00
N ASN A 126 7.85 -6.80 21.26
CA ASN A 126 6.99 -7.33 20.21
C ASN A 126 6.02 -6.29 19.62
N LEU A 127 5.82 -5.15 20.29
CA LEU A 127 4.93 -4.09 19.82
C LEU A 127 5.67 -3.06 18.96
N PHE A 128 4.98 -2.59 17.92
CA PHE A 128 5.46 -1.48 17.09
C PHE A 128 4.28 -0.70 16.50
N VAL A 129 4.57 0.49 15.97
CA VAL A 129 3.58 1.31 15.26
C VAL A 129 3.33 0.72 13.87
N GLN A 130 2.11 0.26 13.60
CA GLN A 130 1.74 -0.38 12.34
C GLN A 130 0.61 0.36 11.61
N ASP A 131 0.69 0.53 10.29
CA ASP A 131 -0.43 1.05 9.49
C ASP A 131 -1.70 0.23 9.75
N ARG A 132 -2.81 0.92 10.02
CA ARG A 132 -4.06 0.28 10.42
C ARG A 132 -4.66 -0.60 9.33
N ALA A 133 -4.56 -0.20 8.06
CA ALA A 133 -5.11 -0.98 6.96
C ALA A 133 -4.30 -2.27 6.74
N LEU A 134 -2.96 -2.18 6.87
CA LEU A 134 -2.07 -3.35 6.89
C LEU A 134 -2.42 -4.25 8.08
N ASN A 135 -2.35 -3.71 9.30
CA ASN A 135 -2.60 -4.46 10.52
C ASN A 135 -3.99 -5.10 10.51
N ARG A 136 -5.06 -4.43 10.10
CA ARG A 136 -6.42 -5.03 10.17
C ARG A 136 -6.78 -5.91 8.99
N GLY A 137 -5.89 -6.04 8.01
CA GLY A 137 -6.17 -6.83 6.81
C GLY A 137 -7.15 -6.17 5.84
N TRP A 138 -7.25 -4.84 5.87
CA TRP A 138 -8.19 -4.08 5.05
C TRP A 138 -7.64 -3.79 3.64
N SER A 139 -6.32 -3.61 3.50
CA SER A 139 -5.67 -3.48 2.19
C SER A 139 -5.35 -4.86 1.59
N ARG A 140 -5.02 -4.90 0.29
CA ARG A 140 -4.49 -6.11 -0.37
C ARG A 140 -3.28 -6.68 0.38
N ASP A 141 -2.33 -5.81 0.71
CA ASP A 141 -1.14 -6.16 1.50
C ASP A 141 -1.52 -6.62 2.91
N GLY A 142 -2.48 -5.98 3.56
CA GLY A 142 -3.00 -6.42 4.85
C GLY A 142 -3.62 -7.82 4.79
N ARG A 143 -4.37 -8.13 3.72
CA ARG A 143 -4.94 -9.48 3.52
C ARG A 143 -3.82 -10.51 3.39
N GLY A 144 -2.75 -10.19 2.67
CA GLY A 144 -1.54 -11.01 2.56
C GLY A 144 -0.83 -11.20 3.90
N TYR A 145 -0.59 -10.11 4.62
CA TYR A 145 0.02 -10.10 5.96
C TYR A 145 -0.74 -11.02 6.93
N ARG A 146 -2.06 -10.82 7.04
CA ARG A 146 -2.92 -11.67 7.89
C ARG A 146 -3.03 -13.11 7.41
N ALA A 147 -2.84 -13.38 6.11
CA ALA A 147 -2.82 -14.74 5.59
C ALA A 147 -1.57 -15.50 6.02
N LEU A 148 -0.40 -14.87 5.97
CA LEU A 148 0.86 -15.46 6.46
C LEU A 148 0.81 -15.72 7.97
N GLU A 149 0.34 -14.76 8.78
CA GLU A 149 0.17 -14.99 10.22
C GLU A 149 -0.74 -16.19 10.52
N ARG A 150 -1.88 -16.30 9.83
CA ARG A 150 -2.79 -17.44 9.99
C ARG A 150 -2.15 -18.74 9.55
N ALA A 151 -1.37 -18.74 8.46
CA ALA A 151 -0.66 -19.92 7.98
C ALA A 151 0.38 -20.39 9.01
N ALA A 152 1.14 -19.46 9.60
CA ALA A 152 2.09 -19.77 10.66
C ALA A 152 1.40 -20.35 11.91
N VAL A 153 0.33 -19.73 12.39
CA VAL A 153 -0.40 -20.25 13.57
C VAL A 153 -1.06 -21.61 13.29
N ALA A 154 -1.55 -21.83 12.06
CA ALA A 154 -2.17 -23.10 11.67
C ALA A 154 -1.16 -24.25 11.52
N GLY A 155 0.08 -23.96 11.15
CA GLY A 155 1.16 -24.94 11.01
C GLY A 155 1.95 -25.23 12.28
N ALA A 156 1.64 -24.55 13.38
CA ALA A 156 2.26 -24.79 14.68
C ALA A 156 2.09 -26.26 15.16
N PRO A 157 3.10 -26.84 15.83
CA PRO A 157 4.38 -26.24 16.24
C PRO A 157 5.50 -26.32 15.18
N ASP A 158 5.21 -26.92 14.03
CA ASP A 158 6.22 -27.29 13.02
C ASP A 158 6.58 -26.14 12.04
N THR A 159 6.05 -24.95 12.30
CA THR A 159 6.37 -23.74 11.54
C THR A 159 7.20 -22.77 12.35
N LEU A 160 8.23 -22.21 11.71
CA LEU A 160 8.94 -21.04 12.18
C LEU A 160 8.28 -19.79 11.59
N MET A 161 8.16 -18.73 12.38
CA MET A 161 7.71 -17.42 11.93
C MET A 161 8.77 -16.38 12.30
N PHE A 162 9.03 -15.44 11.40
CA PHE A 162 9.83 -14.27 11.70
C PHE A 162 9.21 -13.00 11.14
N ALA A 163 9.45 -11.88 11.82
CA ALA A 163 9.11 -10.55 11.37
C ALA A 163 10.32 -9.64 11.51
N ARG A 164 10.78 -9.09 10.39
CA ARG A 164 11.92 -8.17 10.33
C ARG A 164 11.42 -6.77 9.99
N THR A 165 11.81 -5.78 10.76
CA THR A 165 11.47 -4.38 10.54
C THR A 165 12.59 -3.68 9.76
N HIS A 166 12.17 -2.78 8.87
CA HIS A 166 13.08 -1.94 8.09
C HIS A 166 12.80 -0.49 8.40
N TYR A 167 13.76 0.18 9.04
CA TYR A 167 13.65 1.60 9.38
C TYR A 167 14.29 2.44 8.27
N ILE A 168 13.55 3.44 7.80
CA ILE A 168 13.97 4.35 6.73
C ILE A 168 14.49 5.70 7.25
N ASP A 169 14.49 5.87 8.57
CA ASP A 169 14.99 7.02 9.30
C ASP A 169 15.31 6.63 10.76
N ASP A 170 15.61 7.62 11.60
CA ASP A 170 16.02 7.43 13.00
C ASP A 170 14.82 7.22 13.97
N THR A 171 13.59 7.13 13.44
CA THR A 171 12.39 6.89 14.27
C THR A 171 12.25 5.43 14.71
N ASP A 172 11.33 5.17 15.64
CA ASP A 172 10.89 3.84 16.06
C ASP A 172 9.76 3.26 15.18
N VAL A 173 9.39 3.94 14.09
CA VAL A 173 8.33 3.50 13.17
C VAL A 173 8.95 2.92 11.90
N PRO A 174 8.84 1.59 11.69
CA PRO A 174 9.45 0.95 10.54
C PRO A 174 8.73 1.37 9.25
N GLY A 175 9.49 1.58 8.18
CA GLY A 175 8.96 1.83 6.83
C GLY A 175 8.40 0.58 6.18
N PHE A 176 9.01 -0.57 6.43
CA PHE A 176 8.60 -1.87 5.89
C PHE A 176 8.74 -2.98 6.94
N ILE A 177 8.02 -4.09 6.71
CA ILE A 177 8.08 -5.30 7.53
C ILE A 177 8.21 -6.48 6.58
N ASP A 178 9.26 -7.28 6.72
CA ASP A 178 9.31 -8.60 6.08
C ASP A 178 8.70 -9.62 7.02
N LEU A 179 7.67 -10.31 6.57
CA LEU A 179 7.04 -11.40 7.31
C LEU A 179 7.37 -12.72 6.63
N GLY A 180 8.03 -13.61 7.36
CA GLY A 180 8.43 -14.92 6.88
C GLY A 180 7.79 -16.07 7.64
N VAL A 181 7.40 -17.11 6.92
CA VAL A 181 6.89 -18.37 7.47
C VAL A 181 7.65 -19.52 6.81
N ALA A 182 8.27 -20.37 7.62
CA ALA A 182 9.02 -21.53 7.17
C ALA A 182 8.46 -22.82 7.76
N THR A 183 8.21 -23.81 6.90
CA THR A 183 7.95 -25.21 7.30
C THR A 183 9.26 -26.00 7.22
N ALA A 184 9.19 -27.33 7.32
CA ALA A 184 10.35 -28.18 7.05
C ALA A 184 10.76 -28.17 5.57
N SER A 185 9.88 -27.83 4.63
CA SER A 185 10.13 -27.92 3.18
C SER A 185 10.14 -26.58 2.46
N ASP A 186 9.39 -25.60 2.95
CA ASP A 186 9.03 -24.39 2.22
C ASP A 186 9.24 -23.14 3.06
N VAL A 187 9.50 -22.00 2.40
CA VAL A 187 9.58 -20.68 3.03
C VAL A 187 8.88 -19.66 2.16
N ALA A 188 7.87 -18.98 2.71
CA ALA A 188 7.33 -17.76 2.13
C ALA A 188 7.85 -16.56 2.91
N VAL A 189 8.29 -15.53 2.20
CA VAL A 189 8.64 -14.24 2.80
C VAL A 189 7.95 -13.16 1.99
N HIS A 190 7.32 -12.19 2.63
CA HIS A 190 6.74 -11.05 1.92
C HIS A 190 7.12 -9.75 2.63
N ARG A 191 7.53 -8.75 1.84
CA ARG A 191 7.76 -7.39 2.32
C ARG A 191 6.47 -6.60 2.25
N PHE A 192 6.05 -6.07 3.38
CA PHE A 192 4.87 -5.24 3.51
C PHE A 192 5.25 -3.81 3.85
N ARG A 193 4.61 -2.86 3.19
CA ARG A 193 4.83 -1.45 3.47
C ARG A 193 4.05 -1.03 4.71
N ASN A 194 4.75 -0.39 5.64
CA ASN A 194 4.20 0.08 6.90
C ASN A 194 4.08 1.62 6.97
N ARG A 195 4.97 2.35 6.27
CA ARG A 195 4.89 3.81 6.14
C ARG A 195 4.76 4.26 4.71
N PHE A 196 3.96 5.29 4.47
CA PHE A 196 3.63 5.84 3.16
C PHE A 196 4.16 7.27 2.97
N ASP A 197 5.12 7.66 3.82
CA ASP A 197 5.68 9.01 3.85
C ASP A 197 7.04 9.12 3.17
N SER A 198 7.39 8.13 2.33
CA SER A 198 8.72 8.05 1.71
C SER A 198 9.05 9.36 1.00
N THR A 199 9.99 10.08 1.58
CA THR A 199 10.56 11.32 1.04
C THR A 199 11.16 11.09 -0.35
N GLU A 200 11.66 9.89 -0.63
CA GLU A 200 12.16 9.49 -1.95
C GLU A 200 11.10 9.57 -3.04
N ALA A 201 9.91 8.99 -2.83
CA ALA A 201 8.85 9.05 -3.83
C ALA A 201 8.41 10.50 -4.09
N ARG A 202 8.29 11.32 -3.04
CA ARG A 202 8.03 12.76 -3.21
C ARG A 202 9.18 13.48 -3.92
N ARG A 203 10.43 13.13 -3.62
CA ARG A 203 11.63 13.72 -4.24
C ARG A 203 11.70 13.37 -5.73
N GLU A 204 11.49 12.12 -6.09
CA GLU A 204 11.48 11.66 -7.48
C GLU A 204 10.41 12.38 -8.28
N MET A 205 9.19 12.44 -7.76
CA MET A 205 8.10 13.19 -8.39
C MET A 205 8.43 14.69 -8.50
N SER A 206 9.11 15.27 -7.50
CA SER A 206 9.55 16.69 -7.55
C SER A 206 10.59 16.96 -8.63
N ILE A 207 11.33 15.94 -9.08
CA ILE A 207 12.30 16.03 -10.18
C ILE A 207 11.57 15.89 -11.53
N VAL A 208 10.64 14.94 -11.62
CA VAL A 208 9.97 14.58 -12.88
C VAL A 208 8.91 15.61 -13.30
N LEU A 209 8.05 16.02 -12.35
CA LEU A 209 6.88 16.85 -12.67
C LEU A 209 7.20 18.23 -13.27
N PRO A 210 8.26 18.97 -12.85
CA PRO A 210 8.59 20.25 -13.46
C PRO A 210 8.93 20.17 -14.96
N GLY A 211 9.44 19.03 -15.42
CA GLY A 211 9.79 18.79 -16.82
C GLY A 211 8.64 18.26 -17.68
N ALA A 212 7.54 17.84 -17.06
CA ALA A 212 6.42 17.20 -17.75
C ALA A 212 5.46 18.22 -18.40
N THR A 213 4.98 17.91 -19.60
CA THR A 213 3.91 18.64 -20.27
C THR A 213 2.56 18.40 -19.60
N ASN A 214 1.57 19.26 -19.86
CA ASN A 214 0.21 19.08 -19.34
C ASN A 214 -0.42 17.74 -19.77
N ALA A 215 -0.09 17.25 -20.97
CA ALA A 215 -0.59 15.96 -21.46
C ALA A 215 0.05 14.78 -20.69
N GLN A 216 1.37 14.83 -20.48
CA GLN A 216 2.10 13.85 -19.66
C GLN A 216 1.58 13.83 -18.21
N ILE A 217 1.35 15.01 -17.62
CA ILE A 217 0.75 15.13 -16.29
C ILE A 217 -0.67 14.55 -16.27
N GLY A 218 -1.48 14.82 -17.31
CA GLY A 218 -2.80 14.23 -17.47
C GLY A 218 -2.76 12.70 -17.42
N GLY A 219 -1.95 12.10 -18.31
CA GLY A 219 -1.77 10.64 -18.37
C GLY A 219 -1.21 10.05 -17.08
N LEU A 220 -0.26 10.72 -16.43
CA LEU A 220 0.23 10.30 -15.11
C LEU A 220 -0.87 10.29 -14.05
N GLY A 221 -1.77 11.28 -14.08
CA GLY A 221 -2.92 11.33 -13.17
C GLY A 221 -3.94 10.21 -13.43
N GLU A 222 -4.20 9.88 -14.69
CA GLU A 222 -5.06 8.75 -15.08
C GLU A 222 -4.48 7.42 -14.58
N GLU A 223 -3.20 7.17 -14.83
CA GLU A 223 -2.52 5.95 -14.37
C GLU A 223 -2.42 5.93 -12.82
N THR A 224 -2.18 7.07 -12.17
CA THR A 224 -2.23 7.18 -10.70
C THR A 224 -3.59 6.77 -10.17
N ALA A 225 -4.67 7.26 -10.79
CA ALA A 225 -6.04 6.91 -10.41
C ALA A 225 -6.32 5.42 -10.62
N ALA A 226 -5.84 4.83 -11.71
CA ALA A 226 -5.95 3.38 -11.97
C ALA A 226 -5.27 2.53 -10.89
N VAL A 227 -4.04 2.89 -10.49
CA VAL A 227 -3.33 2.24 -9.38
C VAL A 227 -4.12 2.36 -8.07
N LEU A 228 -4.66 3.54 -7.76
CA LEU A 228 -5.46 3.74 -6.56
C LEU A 228 -6.75 2.90 -6.56
N LEU A 229 -7.46 2.82 -7.69
CA LEU A 229 -8.69 2.03 -7.81
C LEU A 229 -8.42 0.55 -7.59
N THR A 230 -7.41 -0.01 -8.26
CA THR A 230 -7.07 -1.44 -8.16
C THR A 230 -6.59 -1.85 -6.78
N GLU A 231 -5.82 -1.00 -6.10
CA GLU A 231 -5.20 -1.37 -4.82
C GLU A 231 -6.05 -1.04 -3.60
N ASN A 232 -6.75 0.11 -3.62
CA ASN A 232 -7.50 0.57 -2.47
C ASN A 232 -8.97 0.13 -2.50
N LEU A 233 -9.54 -0.05 -3.70
CA LEU A 233 -10.95 -0.41 -3.88
C LEU A 233 -11.15 -1.80 -4.48
N ASP A 234 -10.08 -2.58 -4.65
CA ASP A 234 -10.13 -3.92 -5.29
C ASP A 234 -10.81 -3.89 -6.67
N ALA A 235 -10.70 -2.74 -7.36
CA ALA A 235 -11.41 -2.49 -8.61
C ALA A 235 -10.87 -3.34 -9.75
N THR A 236 -11.77 -3.87 -10.59
CA THR A 236 -11.40 -4.48 -11.87
C THR A 236 -11.49 -3.43 -12.98
N LEU A 237 -10.35 -3.00 -13.52
CA LEU A 237 -10.32 -2.05 -14.62
C LEU A 237 -10.83 -2.69 -15.92
N VAL A 238 -11.85 -2.09 -16.51
CA VAL A 238 -12.46 -2.51 -17.78
C VAL A 238 -11.81 -1.78 -18.96
N ALA A 239 -11.58 -0.47 -18.80
CA ALA A 239 -10.92 0.37 -19.80
C ALA A 239 -10.16 1.53 -19.14
N MET A 240 -9.11 2.00 -19.79
CA MET A 240 -8.31 3.15 -19.39
C MET A 240 -7.96 3.98 -20.62
N GLY A 241 -8.63 5.12 -20.77
CA GLY A 241 -8.38 6.17 -21.75
C GLY A 241 -7.81 5.73 -23.10
N ASP A 242 -6.85 6.51 -23.59
CA ASP A 242 -6.15 6.31 -24.86
C ASP A 242 -5.36 4.98 -24.97
N ALA A 243 -5.32 4.16 -23.91
CA ALA A 243 -4.40 3.04 -23.85
C ALA A 243 -4.88 1.78 -24.59
N ARG A 244 -6.17 1.56 -24.86
CA ARG A 244 -6.65 0.27 -25.42
C ARG A 244 -7.88 0.27 -26.33
N LEU A 245 -8.55 1.40 -26.58
CA LEU A 245 -9.69 1.46 -27.51
C LEU A 245 -9.28 2.08 -28.85
N PRO A 246 -9.73 1.55 -30.01
CA PRO A 246 -9.43 2.14 -31.31
C PRO A 246 -10.01 3.55 -31.40
N ARG A 247 -9.18 4.56 -31.65
CA ARG A 247 -9.63 5.93 -31.92
C ARG A 247 -10.37 5.98 -33.26
N ASP A 248 -11.69 6.14 -33.24
CA ASP A 248 -12.39 6.73 -34.38
C ASP A 248 -12.34 8.26 -34.23
N GLY A 249 -11.78 8.93 -35.24
CA GLY A 249 -11.37 10.33 -35.11
C GLY A 249 -12.56 11.25 -34.77
N THR A 250 -12.58 11.76 -33.53
CA THR A 250 -13.03 13.11 -33.07
C THR A 250 -13.51 13.09 -31.61
N ARG A 251 -13.74 11.93 -31.00
CA ARG A 251 -14.20 11.81 -29.61
C ARG A 251 -13.02 11.73 -28.64
N GLN A 252 -13.07 12.49 -27.54
CA GLN A 252 -12.25 12.21 -26.36
C GLN A 252 -12.86 11.01 -25.66
N ASP A 253 -12.06 9.99 -25.39
CA ASP A 253 -12.53 8.79 -24.69
C ASP A 253 -12.78 9.09 -23.21
N LEU A 254 -13.43 8.15 -22.54
CA LEU A 254 -13.61 8.16 -21.09
C LEU A 254 -12.27 7.85 -20.42
N ASP A 255 -11.91 8.57 -19.35
CA ASP A 255 -10.58 8.42 -18.74
C ASP A 255 -10.41 7.01 -18.13
N LEU A 256 -11.38 6.52 -17.35
CA LEU A 256 -11.32 5.19 -16.73
C LEU A 256 -12.72 4.57 -16.58
N LEU A 257 -12.83 3.27 -16.80
CA LEU A 257 -14.02 2.47 -16.51
C LEU A 257 -13.62 1.27 -15.66
N ALA A 258 -14.27 1.07 -14.52
CA ALA A 258 -13.96 -0.02 -13.61
C ALA A 258 -15.20 -0.64 -12.97
N VAL A 259 -15.09 -1.90 -12.55
CA VAL A 259 -16.07 -2.56 -11.70
C VAL A 259 -15.58 -2.51 -10.27
N VAL A 260 -16.38 -1.92 -9.37
CA VAL A 260 -16.10 -1.81 -7.93
C VAL A 260 -17.29 -2.38 -7.18
N ASP A 261 -17.07 -3.39 -6.34
CA ASP A 261 -18.12 -4.08 -5.59
C ASP A 261 -19.32 -4.57 -6.45
N GLY A 262 -19.03 -4.94 -7.71
CA GLY A 262 -20.04 -5.40 -8.67
C GLY A 262 -20.77 -4.29 -9.43
N GLU A 263 -20.48 -3.02 -9.13
CA GLU A 263 -21.05 -1.86 -9.83
C GLU A 263 -20.09 -1.33 -10.90
N LEU A 264 -20.63 -1.00 -12.07
CA LEU A 264 -19.86 -0.40 -13.16
C LEU A 264 -19.78 1.12 -12.95
N ILE A 265 -18.56 1.63 -12.74
CA ILE A 265 -18.29 3.03 -12.45
C ILE A 265 -17.41 3.63 -13.54
N ALA A 266 -17.91 4.71 -14.12
CA ALA A 266 -17.16 5.56 -15.03
C ALA A 266 -16.48 6.68 -14.24
N TYR A 267 -15.16 6.80 -14.40
CA TYR A 267 -14.38 7.84 -13.76
C TYR A 267 -13.84 8.83 -14.77
N GLU A 268 -14.01 10.11 -14.45
CA GLU A 268 -13.26 11.20 -15.07
C GLU A 268 -12.14 11.64 -14.14
N VAL A 269 -10.92 11.73 -14.65
CA VAL A 269 -9.74 12.11 -13.89
C VAL A 269 -9.42 13.58 -14.11
N LYS A 270 -9.13 14.29 -13.03
CA LYS A 270 -8.82 15.72 -13.03
C LYS A 270 -7.51 15.97 -12.32
N THR A 271 -6.45 16.01 -13.10
CA THR A 271 -5.09 16.20 -12.61
C THR A 271 -4.74 17.67 -12.41
N ARG A 272 -3.96 17.96 -11.37
CA ARG A 272 -3.43 19.29 -11.08
C ARG A 272 -1.97 19.22 -10.69
N TYR A 273 -1.19 20.07 -11.35
CA TYR A 273 0.19 20.33 -10.96
C TYR A 273 0.54 21.81 -11.17
N ALA A 274 0.48 22.30 -12.41
CA ALA A 274 0.80 23.69 -12.76
C ALA A 274 -0.34 24.71 -12.48
N SER A 275 -1.44 24.29 -11.85
CA SER A 275 -2.58 25.18 -11.58
C SER A 275 -2.31 26.07 -10.37
N THR A 276 -2.76 27.33 -10.40
CA THR A 276 -2.75 28.21 -9.21
C THR A 276 -3.57 27.67 -8.03
N LYS A 277 -4.43 26.67 -8.29
CA LYS A 277 -5.23 25.95 -7.30
C LYS A 277 -4.60 24.63 -6.85
N ALA A 278 -3.52 24.17 -7.47
CA ALA A 278 -2.82 22.97 -7.06
C ALA A 278 -2.26 23.15 -5.63
N GLY A 279 -2.23 22.08 -4.85
CA GLY A 279 -1.76 22.10 -3.46
C GLY A 279 -2.76 22.70 -2.46
N ARG A 280 -3.90 23.25 -2.91
CA ARG A 280 -4.86 23.91 -2.02
C ARG A 280 -5.90 22.94 -1.49
N VAL A 281 -6.02 22.92 -0.17
CA VAL A 281 -7.06 22.20 0.57
C VAL A 281 -8.05 23.22 1.15
N THR A 282 -9.34 22.87 1.14
CA THR A 282 -10.40 23.66 1.76
C THR A 282 -10.28 23.64 3.28
N ARG A 283 -10.94 24.58 3.99
CA ARG A 283 -11.01 24.55 5.47
C ARG A 283 -11.57 23.24 6.03
N ALA A 284 -12.39 22.53 5.24
CA ALA A 284 -12.97 21.24 5.59
C ALA A 284 -12.04 20.05 5.29
N GLY A 285 -10.78 20.29 4.91
CA GLY A 285 -9.82 19.22 4.62
C GLY A 285 -9.97 18.56 3.24
N ASN A 286 -10.87 19.03 2.39
CA ASN A 286 -11.09 18.48 1.03
C ASN A 286 -10.22 19.17 -0.01
N LEU A 287 -9.83 18.47 -1.07
CA LEU A 287 -9.31 19.09 -2.29
C LEU A 287 -10.37 20.03 -2.89
N LEU A 288 -9.90 21.08 -3.58
CA LEU A 288 -10.80 21.97 -4.29
C LEU A 288 -11.58 21.19 -5.36
N ARG A 289 -12.89 21.44 -5.48
CA ARG A 289 -13.74 20.79 -6.48
C ARG A 289 -13.20 21.03 -7.89
N PRO A 290 -13.02 19.97 -8.71
CA PRO A 290 -12.69 20.10 -10.12
C PRO A 290 -13.69 20.97 -10.88
N ARG A 291 -13.18 21.72 -11.86
CA ARG A 291 -14.04 22.43 -12.80
C ARG A 291 -14.36 21.47 -13.93
N LEU A 292 -15.63 21.14 -14.07
CA LEU A 292 -16.15 20.46 -15.24
C LEU A 292 -16.35 21.48 -16.36
N GLN A 293 -15.95 21.12 -17.58
CA GLN A 293 -16.25 21.94 -18.74
C GLN A 293 -17.77 21.96 -18.95
N ARG A 294 -18.31 23.18 -19.12
CA ARG A 294 -19.71 23.34 -19.51
C ARG A 294 -19.83 22.88 -20.95
N SER A 295 -20.69 21.89 -21.19
CA SER A 295 -21.04 21.53 -22.55
C SER A 295 -21.77 22.68 -23.24
N ARG A 296 -21.56 22.79 -24.56
CA ARG A 296 -22.31 23.69 -25.43
C ARG A 296 -23.76 23.23 -25.61
N THR A 297 -24.02 21.94 -25.42
CA THR A 297 -25.35 21.35 -25.51
C THR A 297 -25.97 21.28 -24.11
N PRO A 298 -27.13 21.91 -23.86
CA PRO A 298 -27.83 21.82 -22.59
C PRO A 298 -28.06 20.36 -22.17
N GLY A 299 -27.74 20.02 -20.92
CA GLY A 299 -27.95 18.67 -20.36
C GLY A 299 -26.83 17.66 -20.58
N THR A 300 -25.71 18.03 -21.23
CA THR A 300 -24.59 17.10 -21.51
C THR A 300 -23.26 17.54 -20.89
N GLY A 301 -23.30 18.08 -19.67
CA GLY A 301 -22.10 18.51 -18.96
C GLY A 301 -21.03 17.41 -18.92
N GLN A 302 -19.75 17.79 -18.92
CA GLN A 302 -18.66 16.81 -18.73
C GLN A 302 -18.91 15.99 -17.45
N ALA A 303 -18.73 14.68 -17.52
CA ALA A 303 -19.05 13.73 -16.45
C ALA A 303 -20.55 13.63 -16.06
N SER A 304 -21.47 14.15 -16.85
CA SER A 304 -22.91 13.82 -16.71
C SER A 304 -23.19 12.39 -17.20
N GLN A 305 -24.26 11.76 -16.71
CA GLN A 305 -24.66 10.43 -17.19
C GLN A 305 -24.87 10.40 -18.72
N PRO A 306 -25.59 11.34 -19.35
CA PRO A 306 -25.72 11.36 -20.81
C PRO A 306 -24.39 11.48 -21.55
N TYR A 307 -23.44 12.22 -21.00
CA TYR A 307 -22.10 12.39 -21.57
C TYR A 307 -21.28 11.09 -21.52
N VAL A 308 -21.28 10.41 -20.38
CA VAL A 308 -20.58 9.13 -20.20
C VAL A 308 -21.23 8.07 -21.08
N ALA A 309 -22.55 8.03 -21.12
CA ALA A 309 -23.29 7.09 -21.90
C ALA A 309 -23.04 7.20 -23.41
N ASP A 310 -23.01 8.41 -23.97
CA ASP A 310 -22.70 8.62 -25.39
C ASP A 310 -21.33 8.05 -25.80
N ARG A 311 -20.40 7.94 -24.85
CA ARG A 311 -19.07 7.36 -25.05
C ARG A 311 -19.03 5.85 -24.85
N LEU A 312 -19.95 5.30 -24.07
CA LEU A 312 -20.03 3.86 -23.82
C LEU A 312 -20.97 3.15 -24.80
N ALA A 313 -21.85 3.87 -25.49
CA ALA A 313 -22.89 3.33 -26.38
C ALA A 313 -22.37 2.45 -27.53
N GLY A 314 -21.05 2.44 -27.80
CA GLY A 314 -20.40 1.53 -28.76
C GLY A 314 -19.68 0.33 -28.15
N HIS A 315 -19.57 0.25 -26.83
CA HIS A 315 -18.75 -0.74 -26.13
C HIS A 315 -19.53 -1.61 -25.15
N ILE A 316 -20.62 -1.09 -24.58
CA ILE A 316 -21.41 -1.78 -23.57
C ILE A 316 -22.89 -1.56 -23.88
N GLU A 317 -23.67 -2.64 -23.83
CA GLU A 317 -25.13 -2.58 -23.91
C GLU A 317 -25.66 -2.03 -22.58
N VAL A 318 -25.93 -0.74 -22.56
CA VAL A 318 -26.60 -0.05 -21.46
C VAL A 318 -28.08 0.05 -21.81
N GLY A 319 -28.95 -0.41 -20.91
CA GLY A 319 -30.40 -0.34 -21.11
C GLY A 319 -30.90 1.09 -21.35
N ASP A 320 -32.18 1.22 -21.71
CA ASP A 320 -32.82 2.51 -21.93
C ASP A 320 -32.63 3.42 -20.70
N GLY A 321 -32.01 4.60 -20.91
CA GLY A 321 -31.81 5.58 -19.85
C GLY A 321 -30.53 5.42 -19.01
N TYR A 322 -29.64 4.49 -19.37
CA TYR A 322 -28.31 4.35 -18.75
C TYR A 322 -28.36 3.96 -17.26
N GLU A 323 -29.45 3.30 -16.84
CA GLU A 323 -29.59 2.74 -15.51
C GLU A 323 -28.44 1.77 -15.20
N GLY A 324 -27.77 1.97 -14.07
CA GLY A 324 -26.69 1.10 -13.60
C GLY A 324 -25.26 1.62 -13.83
N ILE A 325 -25.07 2.78 -14.48
CA ILE A 325 -23.75 3.43 -14.54
C ILE A 325 -23.65 4.56 -13.53
N VAL A 326 -22.71 4.40 -12.59
CA VAL A 326 -22.31 5.45 -11.66
C VAL A 326 -21.20 6.28 -12.29
N VAL A 327 -21.27 7.61 -12.15
CA VAL A 327 -20.21 8.51 -12.61
C VAL A 327 -19.55 9.19 -11.43
N GLN A 328 -18.23 9.08 -11.35
CA GLN A 328 -17.41 9.73 -10.33
C GLN A 328 -16.27 10.53 -10.96
N ILE A 329 -15.74 11.49 -10.20
CA ILE A 329 -14.53 12.21 -10.57
C ILE A 329 -13.43 11.90 -9.57
N ILE A 330 -12.23 11.61 -10.08
CA ILE A 330 -11.03 11.50 -9.27
C ILE A 330 -10.19 12.75 -9.49
N ALA A 331 -10.08 13.60 -8.47
CA ALA A 331 -9.14 14.70 -8.50
C ALA A 331 -7.77 14.22 -8.02
N VAL A 332 -6.74 14.34 -8.84
CA VAL A 332 -5.35 14.01 -8.48
C VAL A 332 -4.54 15.31 -8.43
N ASP A 333 -4.01 15.66 -7.27
CA ASP A 333 -3.23 16.88 -7.05
C ASP A 333 -1.79 16.52 -6.70
N PHE A 334 -0.90 16.64 -7.69
CA PHE A 334 0.51 16.29 -7.52
C PHE A 334 1.33 17.32 -6.76
N VAL A 335 0.78 18.50 -6.45
CA VAL A 335 1.45 19.44 -5.53
C VAL A 335 1.16 19.05 -4.09
N ALA A 336 -0.08 18.67 -3.78
CA ALA A 336 -0.43 18.14 -2.45
C ALA A 336 -0.02 16.67 -2.27
N MET A 337 0.23 15.95 -3.37
CA MET A 337 0.29 14.48 -3.42
C MET A 337 -0.95 13.82 -2.81
N LEU A 338 -2.13 14.33 -3.18
CA LEU A 338 -3.41 13.84 -2.71
C LEU A 338 -4.32 13.48 -3.89
N ALA A 339 -5.12 12.43 -3.71
CA ALA A 339 -6.25 12.09 -4.56
C ALA A 339 -7.57 12.16 -3.78
N GLN A 340 -8.67 12.54 -4.44
CA GLN A 340 -10.00 12.54 -3.82
C GLN A 340 -11.10 12.25 -4.83
N TRP A 341 -12.05 11.41 -4.42
CA TRP A 341 -13.25 11.07 -5.20
C TRP A 341 -14.36 12.08 -4.96
N PHE A 342 -15.11 12.37 -6.02
CA PHE A 342 -16.30 13.20 -6.00
C PHE A 342 -17.45 12.48 -6.70
N ASP A 343 -18.57 12.38 -6.01
CA ASP A 343 -19.84 11.98 -6.61
C ASP A 343 -20.34 13.10 -7.51
N VAL A 344 -20.78 12.69 -8.70
CA VAL A 344 -21.39 13.56 -9.69
C VAL A 344 -22.88 13.31 -9.69
N ASN A 345 -23.69 14.37 -9.61
CA ASN A 345 -25.12 14.22 -9.83
C ASN A 345 -25.43 13.99 -11.32
N ASP A 346 -26.63 13.51 -11.64
CA ASP A 346 -27.02 13.13 -13.00
C ASP A 346 -26.77 14.23 -14.05
N SER A 347 -26.91 15.50 -13.66
CA SER A 347 -26.72 16.67 -14.52
C SER A 347 -25.26 17.11 -14.71
N GLY A 348 -24.29 16.48 -14.04
CA GLY A 348 -22.87 16.87 -14.11
C GLY A 348 -22.57 18.23 -13.47
N SER A 349 -23.49 18.81 -12.68
CA SER A 349 -23.35 20.19 -12.15
C SER A 349 -23.00 20.22 -10.66
N GLY A 350 -23.30 19.16 -9.93
CA GLY A 350 -23.07 19.03 -8.50
C GLY A 350 -21.96 18.03 -8.22
N LEU A 351 -20.89 18.48 -7.56
CA LEU A 351 -19.81 17.64 -7.07
C LEU A 351 -19.82 17.60 -5.55
N ARG A 352 -19.87 16.41 -4.98
CA ARG A 352 -19.77 16.17 -3.54
C ARG A 352 -18.57 15.26 -3.26
N PRO A 353 -17.68 15.60 -2.33
CA PRO A 353 -16.62 14.67 -1.94
C PRO A 353 -17.21 13.34 -1.45
N ALA A 354 -16.75 12.22 -2.00
CA ALA A 354 -17.18 10.87 -1.63
C ALA A 354 -16.36 10.28 -0.45
N GLY A 355 -15.39 11.04 0.05
CA GLY A 355 -14.50 10.66 1.15
C GLY A 355 -13.44 11.73 1.38
N PRO A 356 -12.60 11.61 2.42
CA PRO A 356 -11.45 12.51 2.59
C PRO A 356 -10.41 12.31 1.48
N PRO A 357 -9.54 13.29 1.20
CA PRO A 357 -8.40 13.06 0.34
C PRO A 357 -7.48 12.00 0.93
N ILE A 358 -6.83 11.22 0.07
CA ILE A 358 -5.83 10.22 0.44
C ILE A 358 -4.49 10.57 -0.19
N ASP A 359 -3.38 10.21 0.46
CA ASP A 359 -2.05 10.34 -0.13
C ASP A 359 -1.96 9.47 -1.40
N CYS A 360 -1.47 10.06 -2.49
CA CYS A 360 -1.31 9.39 -3.78
C CYS A 360 0.15 9.31 -4.23
N THR A 361 1.11 9.60 -3.37
CA THR A 361 2.55 9.65 -3.72
C THR A 361 3.00 8.33 -4.34
N ASP A 362 2.67 7.21 -3.70
CA ASP A 362 3.14 5.89 -4.14
C ASP A 362 2.40 5.36 -5.36
N ALA A 363 1.12 5.70 -5.47
CA ALA A 363 0.37 5.42 -6.69
C ALA A 363 0.94 6.20 -7.87
N ALA A 364 1.33 7.47 -7.64
CA ALA A 364 1.95 8.31 -8.65
C ALA A 364 3.32 7.79 -9.10
N LEU A 365 4.15 7.33 -8.16
CA LEU A 365 5.45 6.77 -8.49
C LEU A 365 5.33 5.46 -9.29
N ARG A 366 4.43 4.56 -8.89
CA ARG A 366 4.20 3.32 -9.65
C ARG A 366 3.59 3.59 -11.02
N ALA A 367 2.65 4.53 -11.09
CA ALA A 367 2.10 4.99 -12.36
C ALA A 367 3.21 5.54 -13.29
N LEU A 368 4.13 6.34 -12.76
CA LEU A 368 5.30 6.80 -13.51
C LEU A 368 6.13 5.62 -14.02
N GLN A 369 6.45 4.66 -13.15
CA GLN A 369 7.23 3.47 -13.54
C GLN A 369 6.51 2.66 -14.63
N GLN A 370 5.20 2.42 -14.50
CA GLN A 370 4.40 1.72 -15.50
C GLN A 370 4.40 2.44 -16.85
N ILE A 371 4.28 3.76 -16.85
CA ILE A 371 4.35 4.57 -18.08
C ILE A 371 5.74 4.45 -18.71
N VAL A 372 6.81 4.59 -17.92
CA VAL A 372 8.19 4.49 -18.40
C VAL A 372 8.49 3.09 -18.93
N ASP A 373 8.05 2.03 -18.25
CA ASP A 373 8.24 0.65 -18.70
C ASP A 373 7.53 0.39 -20.03
N HIS A 374 6.34 0.99 -20.22
CA HIS A 374 5.54 0.80 -21.42
C HIS A 374 5.98 1.69 -22.60
N ARG A 375 6.35 2.95 -22.33
CA ARG A 375 6.59 3.98 -23.35
C ARG A 375 8.07 4.40 -23.46
N GLY A 376 8.92 3.97 -22.54
CA GLY A 376 10.34 4.37 -22.42
C GLY A 376 10.57 5.77 -21.85
N GLN A 377 9.50 6.54 -21.63
CA GLN A 377 9.51 7.91 -21.14
C GLN A 377 8.13 8.25 -20.56
N LEU A 378 8.08 9.29 -19.73
CA LEU A 378 6.81 9.89 -19.33
C LEU A 378 6.08 10.50 -20.54
#